data_AF-A0A101XHY5-F1
#
_entry.id   AF-A0A101XHY5-F1
#
_cell.length_a   1.000
_cell.length_b   1.000
_cell.length_c   1.000
_cell.angle_alpha   90.00
_cell.angle_beta   90.00
_cell.angle_gamma   90.00
#
_symmetry.space_group_name_H-M   'P 1'
#
loop_
_entity.id
_entity.type
_entity.pdbx_description
1 polymer ?
#
loop_
_entity_poly.entity_id
_entity_poly.type
_entity_poly.pdbx_seq_one_letter_code
_entity_poly.pdbx_strand_id
1 'polypeptide(L)'
;MDYITIKLPFNANDGVAGELLSTAWLFKTVAHRVLAVAKQMQVLPGTKVGWVNMFRQIAYGIIPNRRYADSAVTLVMGVYESCRSLGVDFRSVELSNWLMFQQSELEYPNRNITLKPNYEFHVTTIRYNGTTSRVVVKPTIPRNHKELLDAILTEHIKYMGRVVVRDYGVRGSQLWVHGEIQVTVPMDVYYEHMARHRRNAGKLIGGADVNTDRINLAIIDEDGELIDHKTFWFSETSRKGFSRHSAWSIIGMRIH
;
A
#
# COMPACT_ATOMS: atom_id res chain seq x y z
N MET A 1 15.42 5.39 3.65
CA MET A 1 14.26 6.19 4.09
C MET A 1 13.13 5.21 4.23
N ASP A 2 12.62 5.05 5.44
CA ASP A 2 11.63 4.03 5.75
C ASP A 2 10.23 4.62 5.58
N TYR A 3 9.29 3.76 5.21
CA TYR A 3 7.92 4.16 4.92
C TYR A 3 6.95 3.21 5.60
N ILE A 4 5.79 3.72 5.97
CA ILE A 4 4.66 2.91 6.41
C ILE A 4 3.49 3.10 5.46
N THR A 5 2.80 2.01 5.15
CA THR A 5 1.60 2.00 4.33
C THR A 5 0.40 1.64 5.19
N ILE A 6 -0.51 2.59 5.39
CA ILE A 6 -1.83 2.30 5.97
C ILE A 6 -2.76 1.77 4.87
N LYS A 7 -3.67 0.86 5.24
CA LYS A 7 -4.60 0.18 4.32
C LYS A 7 -6.03 0.50 4.72
N LEU A 8 -6.77 1.12 3.81
CA LEU A 8 -8.13 1.60 4.04
C LEU A 8 -9.09 0.84 3.11
N PRO A 9 -9.83 -0.16 3.62
CA PRO A 9 -10.68 -1.01 2.78
C PRO A 9 -11.89 -0.24 2.26
N PHE A 10 -12.36 -0.57 1.06
CA PHE A 10 -13.56 0.01 0.45
C PHE A 10 -14.32 -1.03 -0.38
N ASN A 11 -15.59 -0.73 -0.65
CA ASN A 11 -16.40 -1.41 -1.66
C ASN A 11 -16.88 -0.39 -2.68
N ALA A 12 -16.90 -0.78 -3.95
CA ALA A 12 -17.39 0.04 -5.05
C ALA A 12 -18.23 -0.80 -6.00
N ASN A 13 -19.26 -0.20 -6.60
CA ASN A 13 -20.20 -0.87 -7.48
C ASN A 13 -20.32 -0.12 -8.83
N ASP A 14 -20.92 -0.80 -9.81
CA ASP A 14 -21.34 -0.28 -11.12
C ASP A 14 -20.24 0.52 -11.83
N GLY A 15 -20.54 1.76 -12.23
CA GLY A 15 -19.61 2.61 -12.99
C GLY A 15 -18.29 2.86 -12.26
N VAL A 16 -18.33 3.04 -10.94
CA VAL A 16 -17.10 3.23 -10.14
C VAL A 16 -16.25 1.97 -10.16
N ALA A 17 -16.86 0.80 -9.96
CA ALA A 17 -16.15 -0.48 -10.05
C ALA A 17 -15.52 -0.67 -11.44
N GLY A 18 -16.25 -0.35 -12.51
CA GLY A 18 -15.77 -0.45 -13.88
C GLY A 18 -14.55 0.42 -14.16
N GLU A 19 -14.55 1.66 -13.69
CA GLU A 19 -13.44 2.60 -13.87
C GLU A 19 -12.20 2.25 -13.02
N LEU A 20 -12.39 1.72 -11.81
CA LEU A 20 -11.28 1.22 -11.00
C LEU A 20 -10.64 -0.01 -11.66
N LEU A 21 -11.45 -0.94 -12.17
CA LEU A 21 -10.95 -2.12 -12.87
C LEU A 21 -10.23 -1.76 -14.16
N SER A 22 -10.79 -0.87 -14.98
CA SER A 22 -10.14 -0.46 -16.23
C SER A 22 -8.75 0.12 -15.96
N THR A 23 -8.64 0.97 -14.95
CA THR A 23 -7.36 1.58 -14.56
C THR A 23 -6.37 0.53 -14.05
N ALA A 24 -6.82 -0.40 -13.20
CA ALA A 24 -5.97 -1.47 -12.67
C ALA A 24 -5.48 -2.42 -13.77
N TRP A 25 -6.34 -2.78 -14.73
CA TRP A 25 -5.98 -3.60 -15.88
C TRP A 25 -4.99 -2.90 -16.82
N LEU A 26 -5.22 -1.63 -17.15
CA LEU A 26 -4.28 -0.85 -17.96
C LEU A 26 -2.91 -0.74 -17.26
N PHE A 27 -2.88 -0.46 -15.96
CA PHE A 27 -1.65 -0.39 -15.18
C PHE A 27 -0.91 -1.73 -15.16
N LYS A 28 -1.62 -2.85 -14.97
CA LYS A 28 -1.04 -4.19 -15.07
C LYS A 28 -0.46 -4.45 -16.45
N THR A 29 -1.21 -4.17 -17.51
CA THR A 29 -0.75 -4.33 -18.90
C THR A 29 0.53 -3.54 -19.17
N VAL A 30 0.62 -2.30 -18.66
CA VAL A 30 1.84 -1.49 -18.74
C VAL A 30 3.00 -2.18 -18.02
N ALA A 31 2.81 -2.64 -16.79
CA ALA A 31 3.87 -3.31 -16.02
C ALA A 31 4.38 -4.57 -16.74
N HIS A 32 3.48 -5.40 -17.27
CA HIS A 32 3.86 -6.57 -18.07
C HIS A 32 4.58 -6.17 -19.36
N ARG A 33 4.11 -5.13 -20.06
CA ARG A 33 4.75 -4.66 -21.30
C ARG A 33 6.15 -4.12 -21.04
N VAL A 34 6.32 -3.30 -20.01
CA VAL A 34 7.62 -2.76 -19.62
C VAL A 34 8.56 -3.88 -19.21
N LEU A 35 8.11 -4.85 -18.42
CA LEU A 35 8.91 -6.03 -18.04
C LEU A 35 9.35 -6.82 -19.28
N ALA A 36 8.44 -7.12 -20.20
CA ALA A 36 8.75 -7.88 -21.41
C ALA A 36 9.82 -7.19 -22.27
N VAL A 37 9.71 -5.87 -22.46
CA VAL A 37 10.70 -5.09 -23.21
C VAL A 37 12.03 -5.02 -22.44
N ALA A 38 11.99 -4.79 -21.12
CA ALA A 38 13.19 -4.70 -20.30
C ALA A 38 14.01 -6.00 -20.32
N LYS A 39 13.37 -7.17 -20.33
CA LYS A 39 14.05 -8.47 -20.42
C LYS A 39 14.82 -8.70 -21.73
N GLN A 40 14.43 -8.00 -22.81
CA GLN A 40 15.09 -8.10 -24.12
C GLN A 40 16.31 -7.17 -24.23
N MET A 41 16.45 -6.21 -23.32
CA MET A 41 17.56 -5.26 -23.33
C MET A 41 18.84 -5.93 -22.84
N GLN A 42 19.97 -5.63 -23.49
CA GLN A 42 21.29 -6.07 -23.03
C GLN A 42 21.76 -5.28 -21.81
N VAL A 43 21.46 -3.98 -21.78
CA VAL A 43 21.84 -3.06 -20.71
C VAL A 43 20.61 -2.28 -20.26
N LEU A 44 20.33 -2.32 -18.96
CA LEU A 44 19.27 -1.55 -18.34
C LEU A 44 19.86 -0.35 -17.57
N PRO A 45 19.15 0.78 -17.49
CA PRO A 45 19.65 1.95 -16.76
C PRO A 45 19.90 1.65 -15.28
N GLY A 46 20.89 2.33 -14.70
CA GLY A 46 21.20 2.22 -13.26
C GLY A 46 20.40 3.17 -12.37
N THR A 47 19.58 4.06 -12.93
CA THR A 47 18.87 5.10 -12.16
C THR A 47 17.39 5.14 -12.51
N LYS A 48 16.56 5.59 -11.54
CA LYS A 48 15.13 5.82 -11.73
C LYS A 48 14.81 6.74 -12.90
N VAL A 49 15.56 7.83 -13.03
CA VAL A 49 15.38 8.78 -14.15
C VAL A 49 15.67 8.10 -15.49
N GLY A 50 16.73 7.29 -15.57
CA GLY A 50 17.07 6.53 -16.77
C GLY A 50 15.97 5.54 -17.16
N TRP A 51 15.46 4.77 -16.19
CA TRP A 51 14.34 3.84 -16.41
C TRP A 51 13.10 4.54 -16.93
N VAL A 52 12.68 5.60 -16.24
CA VAL A 52 11.49 6.35 -16.61
C VAL A 52 11.66 6.96 -18.01
N ASN A 53 12.79 7.58 -18.33
CA ASN A 53 13.02 8.14 -19.66
C ASN A 53 13.03 7.08 -20.77
N MET A 54 13.58 5.89 -20.49
CA MET A 54 13.64 4.78 -21.46
C MET A 54 12.25 4.20 -21.75
N PHE A 55 11.40 4.01 -20.73
CA PHE A 55 10.16 3.25 -20.88
C PHE A 55 8.87 4.09 -20.86
N ARG A 56 8.95 5.39 -20.55
CA ARG A 56 7.75 6.25 -20.42
C ARG A 56 6.90 6.27 -21.67
N GLN A 57 7.47 6.39 -22.87
CA GLN A 57 6.67 6.45 -24.10
C GLN A 57 5.85 5.16 -24.30
N ILE A 58 6.46 4.00 -24.05
CA ILE A 58 5.80 2.69 -24.11
C ILE A 58 4.67 2.62 -23.08
N ALA A 59 4.93 3.05 -21.85
CA ALA A 59 3.95 3.02 -20.77
C ALA A 59 2.79 3.99 -21.01
N TYR A 60 3.10 5.23 -21.40
CA TYR A 60 2.11 6.28 -21.64
C TYR A 60 1.21 5.98 -22.83
N GLY A 61 1.72 5.27 -23.85
CA GLY A 61 0.92 4.80 -24.98
C GLY A 61 -0.20 3.81 -24.60
N ILE A 62 -0.13 3.20 -23.42
CA ILE A 62 -1.16 2.26 -22.92
C ILE A 62 -2.01 2.91 -21.82
N ILE A 63 -1.37 3.60 -20.86
CA ILE A 63 -2.06 4.36 -19.83
C ILE A 63 -1.72 5.86 -19.99
N PRO A 64 -2.60 6.67 -20.63
CA PRO A 64 -2.34 8.09 -20.92
C PRO A 64 -2.39 9.02 -19.69
N ASN A 65 -1.84 8.55 -18.57
CA ASN A 65 -1.61 9.31 -17.35
C ASN A 65 -0.14 9.17 -16.96
N ARG A 66 0.61 10.27 -17.02
CA ARG A 66 2.07 10.28 -16.82
C ARG A 66 2.48 9.70 -15.47
N ARG A 67 1.75 10.03 -14.39
CA ARG A 67 2.10 9.57 -13.03
C ARG A 67 1.91 8.06 -12.90
N TYR A 68 0.86 7.50 -13.50
CA TYR A 68 0.64 6.05 -13.54
C TYR A 68 1.64 5.33 -14.44
N ALA A 69 1.93 5.89 -15.63
CA ALA A 69 2.93 5.35 -16.53
C ALA A 69 4.33 5.28 -15.87
N ASP A 70 4.79 6.41 -15.31
CA ASP A 70 6.08 6.51 -14.62
C ASP A 70 6.13 5.58 -13.39
N SER A 71 5.00 5.42 -12.69
CA SER A 71 4.88 4.53 -11.54
C SER A 71 4.91 3.04 -11.90
N ALA A 72 4.29 2.63 -13.01
CA ALA A 72 4.40 1.27 -13.52
C ALA A 72 5.83 0.93 -13.96
N VAL A 73 6.53 1.90 -14.58
CA VAL A 73 7.97 1.75 -14.90
C VAL A 73 8.80 1.61 -13.61
N THR A 74 8.53 2.45 -12.62
CA THR A 74 9.24 2.40 -11.32
C THR A 74 8.99 1.06 -10.59
N LEU A 75 7.79 0.48 -10.72
CA LEU A 75 7.49 -0.85 -10.17
C LEU A 75 8.40 -1.93 -10.80
N VAL A 76 8.52 -1.96 -12.13
CA VAL A 76 9.37 -2.93 -12.83
C VAL A 76 10.85 -2.71 -12.52
N MET A 77 11.29 -1.46 -12.42
CA MET A 77 12.64 -1.12 -11.94
C MET A 77 12.90 -1.70 -10.54
N GLY A 78 11.96 -1.54 -9.60
CA GLY A 78 12.10 -2.11 -8.26
C GLY A 78 12.20 -3.64 -8.25
N VAL A 79 11.50 -4.32 -9.16
CA VAL A 79 11.65 -5.77 -9.37
C VAL A 79 13.07 -6.09 -9.87
N TYR A 80 13.57 -5.36 -10.87
CA TYR A 80 14.95 -5.53 -11.38
C TYR A 80 16.01 -5.32 -10.29
N GLU A 81 15.89 -4.25 -9.50
CA GLU A 81 16.79 -3.98 -8.38
C GLU A 81 16.74 -5.09 -7.33
N SER A 82 15.55 -5.62 -7.04
CA SER A 82 15.39 -6.75 -6.12
C SER A 82 16.07 -8.01 -6.65
N CYS A 83 15.96 -8.30 -7.95
CA CYS A 83 16.63 -9.44 -8.57
C CYS A 83 18.16 -9.34 -8.43
N ARG A 84 18.72 -8.16 -8.67
CA ARG A 84 20.16 -7.90 -8.52
C ARG A 84 20.63 -8.11 -7.08
N SER A 85 19.88 -7.60 -6.11
CA SER A 85 20.20 -7.75 -4.69
C SER A 85 20.10 -9.20 -4.21
N LEU A 86 19.19 -9.99 -4.79
CA LEU A 86 18.96 -11.39 -4.42
C LEU A 86 19.77 -12.40 -5.26
N GLY A 87 20.51 -11.94 -6.28
CA GLY A 87 21.21 -12.83 -7.21
C GLY A 87 20.29 -13.68 -8.10
N VAL A 88 19.04 -13.24 -8.30
CA VAL A 88 18.04 -13.92 -9.15
C VAL A 88 18.17 -13.43 -10.58
N ASP A 89 18.05 -14.33 -11.56
CA ASP A 89 18.01 -13.93 -12.97
C ASP A 89 16.72 -13.14 -13.26
N PHE A 90 16.89 -11.87 -13.64
CA PHE A 90 15.77 -11.00 -14.00
C PHE A 90 14.94 -11.56 -15.18
N ARG A 91 15.55 -12.32 -16.09
CA ARG A 91 14.85 -12.90 -17.25
C ARG A 91 13.89 -14.00 -16.85
N SER A 92 14.10 -14.69 -15.73
CA SER A 92 13.20 -15.72 -15.23
C SER A 92 12.03 -15.18 -14.42
N VAL A 93 12.00 -13.88 -14.10
CA VAL A 93 10.97 -13.30 -13.20
C VAL A 93 9.64 -13.08 -13.90
N GLU A 94 8.56 -13.52 -13.27
CA GLU A 94 7.20 -13.28 -13.73
C GLU A 94 6.42 -12.41 -12.75
N LEU A 95 5.46 -11.63 -13.26
CA LEU A 95 4.54 -10.87 -12.41
C LEU A 95 3.36 -11.76 -12.06
N SER A 96 3.06 -11.84 -10.76
CA SER A 96 1.91 -12.58 -10.25
C SER A 96 0.58 -11.92 -10.66
N ASN A 97 -0.53 -12.60 -10.38
CA ASN A 97 -1.86 -12.11 -10.70
C ASN A 97 -2.35 -11.06 -9.68
N TRP A 98 -1.86 -9.83 -9.79
CA TRP A 98 -2.33 -8.69 -9.00
C TRP A 98 -3.15 -7.71 -9.85
N LEU A 99 -3.98 -6.90 -9.18
CA LEU A 99 -4.67 -5.76 -9.79
C LEU A 99 -4.53 -4.55 -8.87
N MET A 100 -3.79 -3.55 -9.33
CA MET A 100 -3.58 -2.31 -8.61
C MET A 100 -3.15 -1.20 -9.57
N PHE A 101 -3.19 0.04 -9.09
CA PHE A 101 -2.54 1.18 -9.73
C PHE A 101 -2.09 2.18 -8.67
N GLN A 102 -1.03 2.93 -8.96
CA GLN A 102 -0.38 3.78 -7.97
C GLN A 102 0.28 5.01 -8.59
N GLN A 103 0.46 6.04 -7.76
CA GLN A 103 1.40 7.13 -7.97
C GLN A 103 2.56 6.96 -6.98
N SER A 104 3.74 6.60 -7.48
CA SER A 104 4.94 6.31 -6.65
C SER A 104 5.68 7.56 -6.14
N GLU A 105 5.26 8.76 -6.50
CA GLU A 105 5.89 9.98 -6.00
C GLU A 105 5.18 10.46 -4.72
N LEU A 106 5.97 10.81 -3.71
CA LEU A 106 5.49 11.54 -2.54
C LEU A 106 5.10 12.95 -3.00
N GLU A 107 3.79 13.23 -3.00
CA GLU A 107 3.25 14.51 -3.43
C GLU A 107 2.08 14.91 -2.53
N TYR A 108 1.95 16.21 -2.25
CA TYR A 108 0.76 16.78 -1.64
C TYR A 108 0.22 17.94 -2.48
N PRO A 109 -1.08 17.93 -2.84
CA PRO A 109 -1.95 16.75 -2.79
C PRO A 109 -1.44 15.69 -3.79
N ASN A 110 -1.62 14.40 -3.48
CA ASN A 110 -1.42 13.36 -4.48
C ASN A 110 -2.39 13.61 -5.65
N ARG A 111 -1.88 13.76 -6.88
CA ARG A 111 -2.68 14.27 -8.01
C ARG A 111 -3.75 13.28 -8.48
N ASN A 112 -3.41 12.00 -8.43
CA ASN A 112 -4.25 10.94 -8.95
C ASN A 112 -5.11 10.27 -7.88
N ILE A 113 -4.63 10.14 -6.64
CA ILE A 113 -5.34 9.46 -5.56
C ILE A 113 -5.40 10.45 -4.39
N THR A 114 -6.25 11.46 -4.53
CA THR A 114 -6.27 12.63 -3.65
C THR A 114 -7.17 12.40 -2.44
N LEU A 115 -6.58 12.35 -1.25
CA LEU A 115 -7.28 12.52 0.03
C LEU A 115 -7.95 13.91 0.10
N LYS A 116 -9.23 13.94 0.45
CA LYS A 116 -10.04 15.14 0.67
C LYS A 116 -10.56 15.19 2.12
N PRO A 117 -11.07 16.36 2.56
CA PRO A 117 -11.85 16.44 3.80
C PRO A 117 -12.95 15.38 3.82
N ASN A 118 -13.31 14.88 5.01
CA ASN A 118 -14.18 13.72 5.24
C ASN A 118 -13.57 12.35 4.87
N TYR A 119 -12.26 12.29 4.65
CA TYR A 119 -11.52 11.07 4.34
C TYR A 119 -11.97 10.36 3.05
N GLU A 120 -12.50 11.14 2.10
CA GLU A 120 -12.85 10.65 0.78
C GLU A 120 -11.63 10.75 -0.15
N PHE A 121 -11.49 9.78 -1.04
CA PHE A 121 -10.43 9.77 -2.03
C PHE A 121 -11.01 10.03 -3.40
N HIS A 122 -10.54 11.10 -4.03
CA HIS A 122 -10.85 11.40 -5.41
C HIS A 122 -9.78 10.76 -6.29
N VAL A 123 -10.18 9.72 -7.03
CA VAL A 123 -9.29 8.87 -7.81
C VAL A 123 -9.45 9.17 -9.29
N THR A 124 -8.38 9.63 -9.93
CA THR A 124 -8.30 9.73 -11.40
C THR A 124 -8.24 8.32 -11.99
N THR A 125 -9.19 8.01 -12.86
CA THR A 125 -9.36 6.72 -13.52
C THR A 125 -9.17 6.87 -15.02
N ILE A 126 -8.74 5.79 -15.67
CA ILE A 126 -8.51 5.73 -17.11
C ILE A 126 -9.36 4.60 -17.67
N ARG A 127 -10.25 4.95 -18.61
CA ARG A 127 -11.10 3.98 -19.33
C ARG A 127 -10.30 3.33 -20.46
N TYR A 128 -10.78 2.19 -20.97
CA TYR A 128 -10.09 1.45 -22.05
C TYR A 128 -9.91 2.24 -23.36
N ASN A 129 -10.75 3.23 -23.61
CA ASN A 129 -10.62 4.15 -24.76
C ASN A 129 -9.63 5.30 -24.49
N GLY A 130 -8.91 5.29 -23.36
CA GLY A 130 -7.96 6.31 -22.97
C GLY A 130 -8.58 7.55 -22.33
N THR A 131 -9.91 7.66 -22.24
CA THR A 131 -10.51 8.83 -21.59
C THR A 131 -10.27 8.81 -20.08
N THR A 132 -10.04 10.00 -19.55
CA THR A 132 -9.82 10.21 -18.12
C THR A 132 -11.12 10.59 -17.44
N SER A 133 -11.36 10.03 -16.27
CA SER A 133 -12.49 10.34 -15.41
C SER A 133 -12.01 10.47 -13.96
N ARG A 134 -12.91 10.82 -13.06
CA ARG A 134 -12.62 10.94 -11.63
C ARG A 134 -13.75 10.36 -10.81
N VAL A 135 -13.42 9.36 -10.00
CA VAL A 135 -14.37 8.70 -9.09
C VAL A 135 -14.09 9.07 -7.65
N VAL A 136 -15.13 9.02 -6.82
CA VAL A 136 -14.99 9.20 -5.37
C VAL A 136 -15.06 7.85 -4.71
N VAL A 137 -14.05 7.53 -3.91
CA VAL A 137 -13.98 6.29 -3.10
C VAL A 137 -14.00 6.68 -1.63
N LYS A 138 -14.91 6.08 -0.88
CA LYS A 138 -15.08 6.31 0.56
C LYS A 138 -14.67 5.04 1.31
N PRO A 139 -13.40 4.90 1.70
CA PRO A 139 -12.97 3.73 2.45
C PRO A 139 -13.46 3.80 3.90
N THR A 140 -13.50 2.65 4.56
CA THR A 140 -13.67 2.57 6.01
C THR A 140 -12.38 3.05 6.68
N ILE A 141 -12.51 4.05 7.55
CA ILE A 141 -11.38 4.64 8.28
C ILE A 141 -11.36 4.11 9.71
N PRO A 142 -10.37 3.28 10.09
CA PRO A 142 -10.14 2.91 11.48
C PRO A 142 -9.89 4.15 12.34
N ARG A 143 -10.40 4.17 13.58
CA ARG A 143 -10.30 5.35 14.47
C ARG A 143 -8.85 5.81 14.68
N ASN A 144 -7.93 4.86 14.81
CA ASN A 144 -6.50 5.13 15.00
C ASN A 144 -5.85 5.81 13.79
N HIS A 145 -6.35 5.63 12.56
CA HIS A 145 -5.74 6.27 11.39
C HIS A 145 -6.24 7.69 11.12
N LYS A 146 -7.28 8.16 11.82
CA LYS A 146 -7.85 9.50 11.60
C LYS A 146 -6.83 10.60 11.86
N GLU A 147 -6.09 10.50 12.97
CA GLU A 147 -5.07 11.48 13.36
C GLU A 147 -4.01 11.67 12.27
N LEU A 148 -3.50 10.58 11.70
CA LEU A 148 -2.55 10.65 10.58
C LEU A 148 -3.17 11.23 9.31
N LEU A 149 -4.42 10.90 8.99
CA LEU A 149 -5.11 11.44 7.81
C LEU A 149 -5.42 12.94 7.97
N ASP A 150 -5.76 13.38 9.18
CA ASP A 150 -5.96 14.78 9.51
C ASP A 150 -4.65 15.54 9.37
N ALA A 151 -3.55 15.02 9.93
CA ALA A 151 -2.22 15.59 9.77
C ALA A 151 -1.83 15.73 8.28
N ILE A 152 -2.13 14.73 7.45
CA ILE A 152 -1.88 14.83 6.00
C ILE A 152 -2.60 16.04 5.40
N LEU A 153 -3.87 16.26 5.78
CA LEU A 153 -4.68 17.35 5.25
C LEU A 153 -4.25 18.72 5.78
N THR A 154 -3.94 18.83 7.08
CA THR A 154 -3.63 20.09 7.75
C THR A 154 -2.18 20.52 7.51
N GLU A 155 -1.24 19.59 7.61
CA GLU A 155 0.20 19.84 7.54
C GLU A 155 0.78 19.62 6.14
N HIS A 156 -0.06 19.27 5.17
CA HIS A 156 0.33 19.10 3.76
C HIS A 156 1.40 18.02 3.57
N ILE A 157 1.33 16.95 4.38
CA ILE A 157 2.28 15.84 4.34
C ILE A 157 2.18 15.15 2.99
N LYS A 158 3.31 14.99 2.32
CA LYS A 158 3.41 14.26 1.06
C LYS A 158 3.21 12.77 1.29
N TYR A 159 2.40 12.13 0.45
CA TYR A 159 2.14 10.70 0.51
C TYR A 159 2.10 10.07 -0.87
N MET A 160 2.35 8.76 -0.94
CA MET A 160 2.05 7.96 -2.12
C MET A 160 0.66 7.35 -1.97
N GLY A 161 -0.11 7.39 -3.06
CA GLY A 161 -1.41 6.76 -3.15
C GLY A 161 -1.35 5.51 -4.02
N ARG A 162 -2.03 4.46 -3.59
CA ARG A 162 -2.21 3.22 -4.37
C ARG A 162 -3.63 2.70 -4.15
N VAL A 163 -4.26 2.23 -5.21
CA VAL A 163 -5.51 1.48 -5.14
C VAL A 163 -5.20 0.03 -5.45
N VAL A 164 -5.63 -0.88 -4.58
CA VAL A 164 -5.48 -2.33 -4.76
C VAL A 164 -6.87 -2.95 -4.86
N VAL A 165 -7.12 -3.68 -5.95
CA VAL A 165 -8.32 -4.50 -6.10
C VAL A 165 -8.03 -5.84 -5.45
N ARG A 166 -8.82 -6.18 -4.42
CA ARG A 166 -8.70 -7.44 -3.67
C ARG A 166 -9.58 -8.52 -4.24
N ASP A 167 -10.78 -8.13 -4.64
CA ASP A 167 -11.77 -9.02 -5.24
C ASP A 167 -12.72 -8.22 -6.12
N TYR A 168 -13.33 -8.87 -7.10
CA TYR A 168 -14.33 -8.26 -7.97
C TYR A 168 -15.19 -9.33 -8.63
N GLY A 169 -16.41 -8.96 -9.03
CA GLY A 169 -17.30 -9.87 -9.70
C GLY A 169 -18.58 -9.21 -10.16
N VAL A 170 -19.51 -10.03 -10.64
CA VAL A 170 -20.85 -9.57 -11.04
C VAL A 170 -21.88 -10.28 -10.18
N ARG A 171 -22.78 -9.52 -9.55
CA ARG A 171 -23.89 -10.05 -8.77
C ARG A 171 -25.17 -9.30 -9.13
N GLY A 172 -26.20 -10.01 -9.58
CA GLY A 172 -27.46 -9.39 -9.99
C GLY A 172 -27.29 -8.35 -11.11
N SER A 173 -26.42 -8.63 -12.09
CA SER A 173 -26.05 -7.71 -13.17
C SER A 173 -25.31 -6.43 -12.75
N GLN A 174 -24.92 -6.32 -11.47
CA GLN A 174 -24.09 -5.23 -10.97
C GLN A 174 -22.65 -5.70 -10.80
N LEU A 175 -21.73 -4.93 -11.39
CA LEU A 175 -20.30 -5.10 -11.17
C LEU A 175 -19.95 -4.59 -9.78
N TRP A 176 -19.14 -5.33 -9.04
CA TRP A 176 -18.64 -4.92 -7.73
C TRP A 176 -17.14 -5.14 -7.63
N VAL A 177 -16.50 -4.31 -6.81
CA VAL A 177 -15.09 -4.35 -6.46
C VAL A 177 -14.97 -4.22 -4.95
N HIS A 178 -14.24 -5.15 -4.34
CA HIS A 178 -13.70 -5.02 -3.01
C HIS A 178 -12.22 -4.66 -3.12
N GLY A 179 -11.79 -3.59 -2.45
CA GLY A 179 -10.44 -3.08 -2.58
C GLY A 179 -9.92 -2.36 -1.34
N GLU A 180 -8.70 -1.85 -1.46
CA GLU A 180 -8.04 -1.05 -0.45
C GLU A 180 -7.42 0.19 -1.11
N ILE A 181 -7.60 1.35 -0.47
CA ILE A 181 -6.74 2.51 -0.69
C ILE A 181 -5.58 2.41 0.28
N GLN A 182 -4.38 2.44 -0.29
CA GLN A 182 -3.13 2.42 0.44
C GLN A 182 -2.51 3.81 0.40
N VAL A 183 -2.25 4.34 1.60
CA VAL A 183 -1.57 5.63 1.79
C VAL A 183 -0.23 5.35 2.42
N THR A 184 0.84 5.74 1.73
CA THR A 184 2.22 5.53 2.20
C THR A 184 2.85 6.85 2.58
N VAL A 185 3.30 6.96 3.83
CA VAL A 185 3.97 8.14 4.39
C VAL A 185 5.36 7.80 4.89
N PRO A 186 6.28 8.78 4.98
CA PRO A 186 7.54 8.63 5.67
C PRO A 186 7.37 8.14 7.12
N MET A 187 8.26 7.27 7.59
CA MET A 187 8.15 6.63 8.91
C MET A 187 8.34 7.63 10.07
N ASP A 188 9.20 8.62 9.89
CA ASP A 188 9.41 9.75 10.81
C ASP A 188 8.10 10.52 11.04
N VAL A 189 7.40 10.85 9.94
CA VAL A 189 6.08 11.50 10.01
C VAL A 189 5.07 10.61 10.72
N TYR A 190 5.05 9.31 10.42
CA TYR A 190 4.16 8.39 11.14
C TYR A 190 4.43 8.41 12.64
N TYR A 191 5.69 8.31 13.07
CA TYR A 191 6.03 8.36 14.48
C TYR A 191 5.70 9.71 15.12
N GLU A 192 5.85 10.81 14.40
CA GLU A 192 5.49 12.13 14.93
C GLU A 192 4.01 12.20 15.33
N HIS A 193 3.10 11.72 14.48
CA HIS A 193 1.66 11.82 14.75
C HIS A 193 1.07 10.61 15.49
N MET A 194 1.68 9.44 15.39
CA MET A 194 1.11 8.19 15.93
C MET A 194 1.84 7.66 17.17
N ALA A 195 3.05 8.16 17.48
CA ALA A 195 3.76 7.72 18.68
C ALA A 195 3.12 8.33 19.93
N ARG A 196 2.47 7.47 20.73
CA ARG A 196 1.90 7.84 22.04
C ARG A 196 2.97 8.23 23.07
N HIS A 197 4.20 7.76 22.91
CA HIS A 197 5.32 8.05 23.81
C HIS A 197 6.56 8.42 22.98
N ARG A 198 6.99 9.68 23.04
CA ARG A 198 8.09 10.23 22.21
C ARG A 198 9.48 10.16 22.85
N ARG A 199 9.57 9.86 24.15
CA ARG A 199 10.83 9.64 24.87
C ARG A 199 10.69 8.43 25.79
N ASN A 200 11.67 7.54 25.77
CA ASN A 200 11.86 6.60 26.86
C ASN A 200 12.51 7.38 28.02
N ALA A 201 11.71 7.75 29.02
CA ALA A 201 12.22 8.42 30.22
C ALA A 201 12.82 7.42 31.23
N GLY A 202 12.74 6.12 30.96
CA GLY A 202 13.21 5.05 31.83
C GLY A 202 14.40 4.29 31.24
N LYS A 203 15.14 3.62 32.12
CA LYS A 203 16.17 2.63 31.76
C LYS A 203 15.56 1.24 31.48
N LEU A 204 14.26 1.21 31.21
CA LEU A 204 13.51 -0.02 31.06
C LEU A 204 13.55 -0.50 29.62
N ILE A 205 13.77 -1.80 29.45
CA ILE A 205 13.82 -2.49 28.18
C ILE A 205 12.55 -3.33 28.06
N GLY A 206 11.78 -3.09 27.00
CA GLY A 206 10.59 -3.89 26.69
C GLY A 206 10.94 -5.04 25.74
N GLY A 207 10.60 -6.26 26.12
CA GLY A 207 10.62 -7.45 25.27
C GLY A 207 9.21 -7.86 24.87
N ALA A 208 9.04 -8.30 23.63
CA ALA A 208 7.79 -8.90 23.15
C ALA A 208 8.08 -10.27 22.51
N ASP A 209 7.39 -11.30 23.00
CA ASP A 209 7.36 -12.64 22.42
C ASP A 209 5.97 -12.86 21.81
N VAL A 210 5.94 -13.18 20.51
CA VAL A 210 4.71 -13.29 19.72
C VAL A 210 4.52 -14.72 19.25
N ASN A 211 3.43 -15.33 19.71
CA ASN A 211 3.02 -16.67 19.36
C ASN A 211 1.70 -16.63 18.58
N THR A 212 1.27 -17.78 18.08
CA THR A 212 0.01 -17.92 17.31
C THR A 212 -1.24 -17.64 18.14
N ASP A 213 -1.17 -17.82 19.46
CA ASP A 213 -2.28 -17.72 20.41
C ASP A 213 -2.05 -16.71 21.53
N ARG A 214 -0.88 -16.08 21.60
CA ARG A 214 -0.54 -15.10 22.66
C ARG A 214 0.51 -14.08 22.23
N ILE A 215 0.49 -12.94 22.89
CA ILE A 215 1.60 -11.99 22.92
C ILE A 215 2.02 -11.83 24.38
N ASN A 216 3.29 -12.13 24.68
CA ASN A 216 3.89 -11.90 25.98
C ASN A 216 4.71 -10.62 25.90
N LEU A 217 4.44 -9.71 26.82
CA LEU A 217 5.23 -8.51 27.02
C LEU A 217 5.98 -8.66 28.35
N ALA A 218 7.25 -8.31 28.35
CA ALA A 218 8.07 -8.18 29.54
C ALA A 218 8.73 -6.81 29.52
N ILE A 219 8.83 -6.19 30.68
CA ILE A 219 9.62 -4.98 30.91
C ILE A 219 10.68 -5.37 31.92
N ILE A 220 11.94 -5.21 31.55
CA ILE A 220 13.09 -5.43 32.42
C ILE A 220 13.81 -4.09 32.66
N ASP A 221 14.62 -4.01 33.71
CA ASP A 221 15.54 -2.88 33.91
C ASP A 221 16.90 -3.11 33.22
N GLU A 222 17.86 -2.22 33.49
CA GLU A 222 19.21 -2.28 32.90
C GLU A 222 20.05 -3.46 33.40
N ASP A 223 19.74 -3.98 34.58
CA ASP A 223 20.41 -5.13 35.19
C ASP A 223 19.76 -6.46 34.74
N GLY A 224 18.65 -6.38 34.00
CA GLY A 224 17.93 -7.52 33.47
C GLY A 224 16.84 -8.07 34.40
N GLU A 225 16.53 -7.36 35.48
CA GLU A 225 15.49 -7.76 36.43
C GLU A 225 14.09 -7.50 35.85
N LEU A 226 13.19 -8.46 36.02
CA LEU A 226 11.82 -8.37 35.52
C LEU A 226 11.00 -7.38 36.36
N ILE A 227 10.65 -6.25 35.75
CA ILE A 227 9.85 -5.19 36.38
C ILE A 227 8.36 -5.45 36.23
N ASP A 228 7.91 -5.80 35.02
CA ASP A 228 6.51 -6.09 34.76
C ASP A 228 6.36 -7.07 33.60
N HIS A 229 5.24 -7.79 33.56
CA HIS A 229 4.91 -8.66 32.45
C HIS A 229 3.40 -8.68 32.19
N LYS A 230 3.03 -8.85 30.93
CA LYS A 230 1.64 -8.98 30.53
C LYS A 230 1.49 -9.94 29.38
N THR A 231 0.59 -10.90 29.54
CA THR A 231 0.20 -11.80 28.45
C THR A 231 -1.18 -11.45 27.93
N PHE A 232 -1.27 -11.23 26.62
CA PHE A 232 -2.53 -11.16 25.91
C PHE A 232 -2.82 -12.48 25.25
N TRP A 233 -3.89 -13.13 25.67
CA TRP A 233 -4.36 -14.39 25.08
C TRP A 233 -5.33 -14.13 23.93
N PHE A 234 -5.13 -14.86 22.84
CA PHE A 234 -5.96 -14.88 21.64
C PHE A 234 -6.31 -16.33 21.27
N SER A 235 -6.67 -17.15 22.25
CA SER A 235 -6.96 -18.59 22.05
C SER A 235 -8.10 -18.87 21.05
N GLU A 236 -8.94 -17.87 20.81
CA GLU A 236 -9.99 -17.91 19.78
C GLU A 236 -9.45 -17.77 18.36
N THR A 237 -8.36 -17.02 18.16
CA THR A 237 -7.77 -16.77 16.83
C THR A 237 -6.97 -17.96 16.31
N SER A 238 -6.53 -18.86 17.20
CA SER A 238 -5.78 -20.07 16.85
C SER A 238 -6.68 -21.29 16.56
N ARG A 239 -8.01 -21.14 16.64
CA ARG A 239 -8.95 -22.23 16.31
C ARG A 239 -8.99 -22.53 14.81
N LYS A 240 -9.09 -23.82 14.47
CA LYS A 240 -9.21 -24.26 13.08
C LYS A 240 -10.47 -23.68 12.45
N GLY A 241 -10.32 -23.01 11.29
CA GLY A 241 -11.42 -22.35 10.59
C GLY A 241 -11.69 -20.91 11.03
N PHE A 242 -10.92 -20.36 11.98
CA PHE A 242 -11.05 -18.96 12.36
C PHE A 242 -10.58 -18.03 11.22
N SER A 243 -11.40 -17.03 10.90
CA SER A 243 -11.13 -16.08 9.81
C SER A 243 -9.84 -15.29 10.10
N ARG A 244 -8.91 -15.28 9.14
CA ARG A 244 -7.67 -14.51 9.22
C ARG A 244 -7.95 -13.01 9.41
N HIS A 245 -8.99 -12.50 8.75
CA HIS A 245 -9.38 -11.10 8.86
C HIS A 245 -9.87 -10.76 10.28
N SER A 246 -10.70 -11.63 10.86
CA SER A 246 -11.21 -11.48 12.22
C SER A 246 -10.09 -11.61 13.26
N ALA A 247 -9.14 -12.52 13.04
CA ALA A 247 -7.96 -12.65 13.89
C ALA A 247 -7.15 -11.36 13.95
N TRP A 248 -6.86 -10.76 12.79
CA TRP A 248 -6.15 -9.48 12.72
C TRP A 248 -6.91 -8.32 13.34
N SER A 249 -8.25 -8.33 13.28
CA SER A 249 -9.07 -7.32 13.96
C SER A 249 -8.95 -7.43 15.48
N ILE A 250 -9.06 -8.64 16.04
CA ILE A 250 -8.95 -8.88 17.49
C ILE A 250 -7.56 -8.54 18.00
N ILE A 251 -6.52 -9.05 17.33
CA ILE A 251 -5.12 -8.79 17.69
C ILE A 251 -4.80 -7.30 17.56
N GLY A 252 -5.21 -6.66 16.45
CA GLY A 252 -4.99 -5.23 16.22
C GLY A 252 -5.67 -4.34 17.26
N MET A 253 -6.90 -4.65 17.68
CA MET A 253 -7.59 -3.92 18.76
C MET A 253 -6.92 -4.07 20.14
N ARG A 254 -6.11 -5.12 20.35
CA ARG A 254 -5.44 -5.36 21.64
C ARG A 254 -4.07 -4.70 21.72
N ILE A 255 -3.39 -4.57 20.59
CA ILE A 255 -2.07 -3.93 20.46
C ILE A 255 -2.19 -2.40 20.46
N HIS A 256 -3.30 -1.86 19.94
CA HIS A 256 -3.58 -0.42 19.88
C HIS A 256 -4.47 0.05 21.02
#